data_AF-A0A2V6U5C0-F1
#
_entry.id   AF-A0A2V6U5C0-F1
#
_cell.length_a   1.000
_cell.length_b   1.000
_cell.length_c   1.000
_cell.angle_alpha   90.00
_cell.angle_beta   90.00
_cell.angle_gamma   90.00
#
_symmetry.space_group_name_H-M   'P 1'
#
loop_
_entity.id
_entity.type
_entity.pdbx_description
1 polymer ?
#
loop_
_entity_poly.entity_id
_entity_poly.type
_entity_poly.pdbx_seq_one_letter_code
_entity_poly.pdbx_strand_id
1 'polypeptide(L)'
;MADSDCVVVMGSNMAECHPVAFRWPMLAKARGAKLIHVDPRFTRTSAMADIHAAIRAGSDMAFLGGLVTYVINSRRWNTDPFFKSFVVNYTNAATIVSADYKDTEDLDGVFSGLKEYQEKIKEWPLNAFLGQYDNKTWQYAAPGGEAGAGWKAPAQQSGEHKAADENVGAPATSQKPTLPPGPPFEPLVKSLLKPPPPRDDTLQDPRCVFQIVKRHFARYTPELVERVTGCP
;
A
#
# COMPACT_ATOMS: atom_id res chain seq x y z
N MET A 1 -8.31 -20.43 2.95
CA MET A 1 -6.93 -20.98 2.84
C MET A 1 -6.89 -22.39 2.24
N ALA A 2 -7.91 -23.24 2.40
CA ALA A 2 -7.88 -24.62 1.90
C ALA A 2 -7.85 -24.77 0.36
N ASP A 3 -8.24 -23.73 -0.37
CA ASP A 3 -8.29 -23.73 -1.84
C ASP A 3 -7.08 -23.01 -2.46
N SER A 4 -6.04 -22.71 -1.66
CA SER A 4 -4.82 -22.07 -2.16
C SER A 4 -3.89 -23.09 -2.80
N ASP A 5 -3.29 -22.78 -3.94
CA ASP A 5 -2.23 -23.61 -4.56
C ASP A 5 -0.84 -23.36 -3.95
N CYS A 6 -0.67 -22.22 -3.28
CA CYS A 6 0.54 -21.86 -2.56
C CYS A 6 0.17 -21.06 -1.30
N VAL A 7 0.76 -21.39 -0.16
CA VAL A 7 0.57 -20.68 1.11
C VAL A 7 1.94 -20.21 1.57
N VAL A 8 2.12 -18.90 1.65
CA VAL A 8 3.32 -18.28 2.23
C VAL A 8 2.98 -17.80 3.63
N VAL A 9 3.65 -18.35 4.62
CA VAL A 9 3.57 -17.92 6.01
C VAL A 9 4.86 -17.15 6.32
N MET A 10 4.76 -15.83 6.39
CA MET A 10 5.90 -14.93 6.63
C MET A 10 5.55 -13.98 7.76
N GLY A 11 6.45 -13.83 8.74
CA GLY A 11 6.19 -13.00 9.93
C GLY A 11 5.10 -13.55 10.85
N SER A 12 4.81 -14.85 10.79
CA SER A 12 3.80 -15.51 11.62
C SER A 12 4.19 -16.96 11.93
N ASN A 13 3.93 -17.41 13.16
CA ASN A 13 4.13 -18.80 13.56
C ASN A 13 2.77 -19.49 13.74
N MET A 14 2.06 -19.73 12.64
CA MET A 14 0.65 -20.15 12.65
C MET A 14 0.38 -21.46 13.40
N ALA A 15 1.27 -22.45 13.31
CA ALA A 15 1.07 -23.73 14.01
C ALA A 15 1.06 -23.57 15.54
N GLU A 16 1.63 -22.48 16.06
CA GLU A 16 1.72 -22.22 17.50
C GLU A 16 0.74 -21.12 17.94
N CYS A 17 0.67 -20.02 17.18
CA CYS A 17 -0.13 -18.84 17.52
C CYS A 17 -1.57 -18.92 17.01
N HIS A 18 -1.84 -19.71 15.96
CA HIS A 18 -3.16 -19.88 15.36
C HIS A 18 -3.45 -21.36 14.99
N PRO A 19 -3.25 -22.33 15.92
CA PRO A 19 -3.23 -23.76 15.60
C PRO A 19 -4.52 -24.26 14.95
N VAL A 20 -5.68 -23.72 15.37
CA VAL A 20 -6.99 -24.08 14.78
C VAL A 20 -7.09 -23.61 13.33
N ALA A 21 -6.58 -22.40 13.02
CA ALA A 21 -6.57 -21.88 11.66
C ALA A 21 -5.53 -22.59 10.78
N PHE A 22 -4.45 -23.11 11.36
CA PHE A 22 -3.42 -23.85 10.65
C PHE A 22 -3.93 -25.16 10.01
N ARG A 23 -5.09 -25.67 10.45
CA ARG A 23 -5.82 -26.74 9.75
C ARG A 23 -6.03 -26.43 8.26
N TRP A 24 -6.34 -25.18 7.89
CA TRP A 24 -6.70 -24.85 6.52
C TRP A 24 -5.51 -24.84 5.54
N PRO A 25 -4.34 -24.25 5.87
CA PRO A 25 -3.09 -24.48 5.12
C PRO A 25 -2.73 -25.96 4.99
N MET A 26 -2.92 -26.77 6.03
CA MET A 26 -2.62 -28.20 5.96
C MET A 26 -3.57 -28.96 5.02
N LEU A 27 -4.85 -28.58 4.96
CA LEU A 27 -5.79 -29.11 3.96
C LEU A 27 -5.38 -28.72 2.54
N ALA A 28 -4.93 -27.49 2.31
CA ALA A 28 -4.39 -27.07 1.01
C ALA A 28 -3.15 -27.89 0.63
N LYS A 29 -2.21 -28.07 1.56
CA LYS A 29 -1.01 -28.89 1.36
C LYS A 29 -1.36 -30.33 1.00
N ALA A 30 -2.34 -30.93 1.68
CA ALA A 30 -2.82 -32.28 1.38
C ALA A 30 -3.44 -32.39 -0.04
N ARG A 31 -3.93 -31.28 -0.61
CA ARG A 31 -4.42 -31.20 -1.99
C ARG A 31 -3.33 -30.88 -3.02
N GLY A 32 -2.08 -30.74 -2.59
CA GLY A 32 -0.93 -30.47 -3.47
C GLY A 32 -0.37 -29.05 -3.39
N ALA A 33 -0.93 -28.18 -2.54
CA ALA A 33 -0.41 -26.82 -2.39
C ALA A 33 1.00 -26.80 -1.78
N LYS A 34 1.81 -25.82 -2.19
CA LYS A 34 3.12 -25.57 -1.57
C LYS A 34 2.97 -24.72 -0.31
N LEU A 35 3.49 -25.18 0.82
CA LEU A 35 3.57 -24.40 2.05
C LEU A 35 5.01 -23.87 2.22
N ILE A 36 5.17 -22.55 2.20
CA ILE A 36 6.45 -21.86 2.36
C ILE A 36 6.40 -21.11 3.70
N HIS A 37 7.43 -21.28 4.53
CA HIS A 37 7.57 -20.56 5.79
C HIS A 37 8.82 -19.68 5.76
N VAL A 38 8.64 -18.38 5.93
CA VAL A 38 9.71 -17.37 5.92
C VAL A 38 9.83 -16.83 7.34
N ASP A 39 10.84 -17.30 8.08
CA ASP A 39 11.06 -16.94 9.50
C ASP A 39 12.55 -17.09 9.86
N PRO A 40 13.12 -16.19 10.70
CA PRO A 40 14.48 -16.32 11.21
C PRO A 40 14.75 -17.61 11.98
N ARG A 41 13.72 -18.27 12.49
CA ARG A 41 13.82 -19.48 13.31
C ARG A 41 13.16 -20.64 12.60
N PHE A 42 13.66 -21.84 12.91
CA PHE A 42 12.95 -23.07 12.60
C PHE A 42 11.93 -23.36 13.73
N THR A 43 10.64 -23.29 13.41
CA THR A 43 9.52 -23.40 14.36
C THR A 43 8.65 -24.63 14.08
N ARG A 44 7.59 -24.86 14.89
CA ARG A 44 6.59 -25.92 14.59
C ARG A 44 5.87 -25.67 13.26
N THR A 45 5.74 -24.43 12.81
CA THR A 45 5.23 -24.11 11.47
C THR A 45 6.22 -24.54 10.39
N SER A 46 7.52 -24.30 10.61
CA SER A 46 8.60 -24.69 9.67
C SER A 46 8.65 -26.20 9.47
N ALA A 47 8.48 -26.96 10.56
CA ALA A 47 8.48 -28.42 10.52
C ALA A 47 7.39 -29.01 9.61
N MET A 48 6.32 -28.25 9.33
CA MET A 48 5.22 -28.67 8.46
C MET A 48 5.33 -28.07 7.04
N ALA A 49 6.20 -27.09 6.83
CA ALA A 49 6.39 -26.42 5.55
C ALA A 49 7.18 -27.28 4.54
N ASP A 50 6.93 -27.08 3.25
CA ASP A 50 7.74 -27.66 2.17
C ASP A 50 9.06 -26.92 1.98
N ILE A 51 9.03 -25.60 2.19
CA ILE A 51 10.20 -24.72 2.07
C ILE A 51 10.26 -23.88 3.34
N HIS A 52 11.40 -23.91 4.01
CA HIS A 52 11.75 -22.93 5.03
C HIS A 52 12.80 -21.98 4.45
N ALA A 53 12.43 -20.71 4.30
CA ALA A 53 13.35 -19.66 3.91
C ALA A 53 13.77 -18.89 5.16
N ALA A 54 14.99 -19.15 5.64
CA ALA A 54 15.54 -18.45 6.79
C ALA A 54 15.92 -17.01 6.38
N ILE A 55 15.38 -16.02 7.08
CA ILE A 55 15.70 -14.60 6.87
C ILE A 55 16.17 -13.96 8.17
N ARG A 56 17.04 -12.95 8.08
CA ARG A 56 17.41 -12.10 9.22
C ARG A 56 16.21 -11.28 9.68
N ALA A 57 16.04 -11.15 11.00
CA ALA A 57 14.97 -10.32 11.56
C ALA A 57 15.08 -8.85 11.05
N GLY A 58 13.96 -8.28 10.62
CA GLY A 58 13.89 -6.91 10.09
C GLY A 58 14.37 -6.76 8.64
N SER A 59 14.57 -7.86 7.90
CA SER A 59 14.98 -7.84 6.49
C SER A 59 13.83 -8.17 5.51
N ASP A 60 12.60 -8.29 6.02
CA ASP A 60 11.39 -8.65 5.28
C ASP A 60 11.15 -7.76 4.05
N MET A 61 11.38 -6.44 4.18
CA MET A 61 11.25 -5.48 3.09
C MET A 61 12.19 -5.77 1.93
N ALA A 62 13.41 -6.25 2.21
CA ALA A 62 14.35 -6.61 1.15
C ALA A 62 13.89 -7.90 0.44
N PHE A 63 13.47 -8.90 1.20
CA PHE A 63 12.93 -10.16 0.67
C PHE A 63 11.71 -9.93 -0.24
N LEU A 64 10.73 -9.15 0.24
CA LEU A 64 9.53 -8.82 -0.53
C LEU A 64 9.84 -7.90 -1.73
N GLY A 65 10.78 -6.97 -1.57
CA GLY A 65 11.25 -6.13 -2.68
C GLY A 65 11.85 -6.95 -3.82
N GLY A 66 12.64 -7.97 -3.48
CA GLY A 66 13.15 -8.94 -4.45
C GLY A 66 12.06 -9.71 -5.17
N LEU A 67 11.02 -10.13 -4.44
CA LEU A 67 9.87 -10.82 -5.03
C LEU A 67 9.11 -9.93 -6.01
N VAL A 68 8.89 -8.65 -5.69
CA VAL A 68 8.27 -7.68 -6.61
C VAL A 68 9.09 -7.57 -7.90
N THR A 69 10.40 -7.39 -7.78
CA THR A 69 11.31 -7.30 -8.93
C THR A 69 11.32 -8.58 -9.76
N TYR A 70 11.32 -9.75 -9.11
CA TYR A 70 11.24 -11.03 -9.79
C TYR A 70 9.92 -11.18 -10.56
N VAL A 71 8.79 -10.86 -9.95
CA VAL A 71 7.47 -10.97 -10.59
C VAL A 71 7.38 -10.06 -11.82
N ILE A 72 7.76 -8.79 -11.70
CA ILE A 72 7.69 -7.81 -12.80
C ILE A 72 8.60 -8.19 -13.97
N ASN A 73 9.77 -8.77 -13.69
CA ASN A 73 10.73 -9.18 -14.73
C ASN A 73 10.56 -10.65 -15.16
N SER A 74 9.61 -11.38 -14.58
CA SER A 74 9.38 -12.78 -14.92
C SER A 74 8.90 -12.94 -16.36
N ARG A 75 9.21 -14.09 -16.97
CA ARG A 75 8.62 -14.46 -18.27
C ARG A 75 7.10 -14.41 -18.21
N ARG A 76 6.51 -14.89 -17.10
CA ARG A 76 5.06 -14.98 -16.92
C ARG A 76 4.38 -13.62 -17.01
N TRP A 77 4.98 -12.56 -16.46
CA TRP A 77 4.47 -11.19 -16.60
C TRP A 77 4.27 -10.76 -18.06
N ASN A 78 5.12 -11.23 -18.97
CA ASN A 78 5.07 -10.88 -20.39
C ASN A 78 4.26 -11.87 -21.25
N THR A 79 4.05 -13.11 -20.78
CA THR A 79 3.35 -14.14 -21.56
C THR A 79 1.90 -14.39 -21.12
N ASP A 80 1.59 -14.19 -19.84
CA ASP A 80 0.27 -14.46 -19.27
C ASP A 80 -0.45 -13.13 -19.02
N PRO A 81 -1.47 -12.78 -19.82
CA PRO A 81 -2.12 -11.48 -19.71
C PRO A 81 -2.98 -11.37 -18.45
N PHE A 82 -3.41 -12.49 -17.83
CA PHE A 82 -4.38 -12.47 -16.73
C PHE A 82 -3.94 -11.54 -15.61
N PHE A 83 -2.71 -11.71 -15.11
CA PHE A 83 -2.21 -10.92 -13.99
C PHE A 83 -1.98 -9.46 -14.38
N LYS A 84 -1.45 -9.19 -15.58
CA LYS A 84 -1.25 -7.83 -16.08
C LYS A 84 -2.57 -7.08 -16.23
N SER A 85 -3.59 -7.72 -16.80
CA SER A 85 -4.95 -7.16 -16.91
C SER A 85 -5.57 -6.90 -15.53
N PHE A 86 -5.35 -7.79 -14.57
CA PHE A 86 -5.79 -7.55 -13.20
C PHE A 86 -5.12 -6.31 -12.61
N VAL A 87 -3.80 -6.19 -12.75
CA VAL A 87 -3.02 -5.05 -12.26
C VAL A 87 -3.48 -3.73 -12.88
N VAL A 88 -3.69 -3.67 -14.19
CA VAL A 88 -4.15 -2.45 -14.88
C VAL A 88 -5.54 -2.02 -14.41
N ASN A 89 -6.48 -2.96 -14.28
CA ASN A 89 -7.90 -2.66 -14.08
C ASN A 89 -8.30 -2.52 -12.61
N TYR A 90 -7.67 -3.28 -11.72
CA TYR A 90 -8.09 -3.36 -10.31
C TYR A 90 -7.09 -2.73 -9.34
N THR A 91 -6.04 -2.08 -9.84
CA THR A 91 -5.11 -1.30 -9.04
C THR A 91 -4.92 0.09 -9.63
N ASN A 92 -4.12 0.92 -8.96
CA ASN A 92 -3.72 2.24 -9.41
C ASN A 92 -2.49 2.21 -10.36
N ALA A 93 -2.05 1.05 -10.84
CA ALA A 93 -0.84 0.88 -11.65
C ALA A 93 -0.76 1.84 -12.86
N ALA A 94 -1.88 2.05 -13.55
CA ALA A 94 -1.97 2.93 -14.71
C ALA A 94 -2.11 4.42 -14.35
N THR A 95 -2.39 4.77 -13.08
CA THR A 95 -2.62 6.16 -12.68
C THR A 95 -1.30 6.95 -12.69
N ILE A 96 -1.35 8.18 -13.21
CA ILE A 96 -0.18 9.06 -13.32
C ILE A 96 0.06 9.84 -12.03
N VAL A 97 1.29 9.79 -11.53
CA VAL A 97 1.76 10.53 -10.34
C VAL A 97 2.22 11.95 -10.73
N SER A 98 2.10 12.89 -9.80
CA SER A 98 2.55 14.28 -9.96
C SER A 98 4.03 14.36 -10.38
N ALA A 99 4.37 15.38 -11.17
CA ALA A 99 5.75 15.67 -11.57
C ALA A 99 6.65 16.03 -10.37
N ASP A 100 6.06 16.53 -9.28
CA ASP A 100 6.80 16.97 -8.09
C ASP A 100 7.26 15.80 -7.20
N TYR A 101 6.73 14.60 -7.44
CA TYR A 101 7.15 13.40 -6.72
C TYR A 101 8.59 13.03 -7.09
N LYS A 102 9.44 12.82 -6.08
CA LYS A 102 10.76 12.24 -6.24
C LYS A 102 10.90 11.00 -5.37
N ASP A 103 11.46 9.96 -5.95
CA ASP A 103 11.63 8.66 -5.32
C ASP A 103 12.93 8.62 -4.50
N THR A 104 13.10 7.58 -3.67
CA THR A 104 14.34 7.35 -2.92
C THR A 104 15.55 7.14 -3.81
N GLU A 105 15.35 6.67 -5.04
CA GLU A 105 16.44 6.52 -6.02
C GLU A 105 16.91 7.88 -6.57
N ASP A 106 16.06 8.91 -6.53
CA ASP A 106 16.40 10.25 -7.01
C ASP A 106 17.04 11.12 -5.91
N LEU A 107 16.90 10.72 -4.64
CA LEU A 107 17.30 11.49 -3.46
C LEU A 107 18.03 10.62 -2.41
N ASP A 108 18.84 9.66 -2.85
CA ASP A 108 19.77 8.88 -2.00
C ASP A 108 19.14 8.26 -0.74
N GLY A 109 17.95 7.67 -0.87
CA GLY A 109 17.28 6.93 0.20
C GLY A 109 16.15 7.69 0.91
N VAL A 110 15.86 8.94 0.53
CA VAL A 110 14.72 9.71 1.07
C VAL A 110 13.71 10.05 -0.02
N PHE A 111 12.42 10.21 0.31
CA PHE A 111 11.43 10.65 -0.68
C PHE A 111 11.39 12.18 -0.78
N SER A 112 10.68 12.73 -1.77
CA SER A 112 10.34 14.16 -1.77
C SER A 112 9.54 14.55 -0.52
N GLY A 113 9.82 15.73 0.03
CA GLY A 113 9.06 16.31 1.16
C GLY A 113 9.60 15.98 2.54
N LEU A 114 10.81 15.42 2.69
CA LEU A 114 11.44 15.22 4.00
C LEU A 114 11.59 16.58 4.72
N LYS A 115 11.06 16.68 5.94
CA LYS A 115 11.11 17.91 6.73
C LYS A 115 12.40 17.97 7.54
N GLU A 116 13.13 19.05 7.33
CA GLU A 116 14.25 19.43 8.19
C GLU A 116 13.72 20.04 9.49
N TYR A 117 14.43 19.80 10.60
CA TYR A 117 14.13 20.50 11.85
C TYR A 117 14.49 21.98 11.70
N GLN A 118 13.52 22.84 11.98
CA GLN A 118 13.76 24.26 12.11
C GLN A 118 13.96 24.57 13.59
N GLU A 119 15.09 25.17 13.92
CA GLU A 119 15.41 25.64 15.26
C GLU A 119 14.32 26.62 15.74
N LYS A 120 13.58 26.24 16.79
CA LYS A 120 12.57 27.10 17.40
C LYS A 120 13.07 27.84 18.64
N ILE A 121 14.22 27.43 19.18
CA ILE A 121 14.81 27.96 20.43
C ILE A 121 16.26 28.33 20.11
N LYS A 122 16.61 29.63 20.19
CA LYS A 122 17.95 30.13 19.84
C LYS A 122 19.04 29.60 20.77
N GLU A 123 18.68 29.24 22.00
CA GLU A 123 19.57 28.81 23.06
C GLU A 123 19.96 27.33 22.97
N TRP A 124 19.30 26.55 22.10
CA TRP A 124 19.55 25.11 21.91
C TRP A 124 19.68 24.80 20.42
N PRO A 125 20.90 24.88 19.85
CA PRO A 125 21.16 24.67 18.43
C PRO A 125 21.21 23.16 18.12
N LEU A 126 20.05 22.50 18.20
CA LEU A 126 19.93 21.10 17.80
C LEU A 126 19.40 21.02 16.36
N ASN A 127 20.31 20.84 15.41
CA ASN A 127 19.97 20.53 14.02
C ASN A 127 19.73 19.02 13.89
N ALA A 128 18.52 18.56 14.19
CA ALA A 128 18.11 17.16 14.04
C ALA A 128 17.20 16.96 12.83
N PHE A 129 16.87 15.72 12.47
CA PHE A 129 15.76 15.45 11.55
C PHE A 129 14.47 15.28 12.34
N LEU A 130 13.36 15.88 11.88
CA LEU A 130 12.03 15.62 12.46
C LEU A 130 11.54 14.18 12.19
N GLY A 131 12.11 13.52 11.19
CA GLY A 131 11.65 12.21 10.73
C GLY A 131 10.23 12.25 10.14
N GLN A 132 9.81 13.41 9.60
CA GLN A 132 8.47 13.63 9.06
C GLN A 132 8.54 14.03 7.59
N TYR A 133 7.50 13.69 6.82
CA TYR A 133 7.34 14.09 5.42
C TYR A 133 6.15 15.04 5.23
N ASP A 134 6.27 15.98 4.29
CA ASP A 134 5.16 16.67 3.66
C ASP A 134 4.75 15.91 2.39
N ASN A 135 3.56 15.31 2.42
CA ASN A 135 3.05 14.41 1.39
C ASN A 135 2.35 15.13 0.22
N LYS A 136 2.47 16.47 0.11
CA LYS A 136 1.92 17.24 -1.02
C LYS A 136 2.42 16.78 -2.37
N THR A 137 3.67 16.32 -2.44
CA THR A 137 4.27 15.83 -3.70
C THR A 137 3.80 14.42 -4.04
N TRP A 138 3.27 13.66 -3.08
CA TRP A 138 2.85 12.26 -3.24
C TRP A 138 1.40 12.15 -3.70
N GLN A 139 1.03 12.95 -4.70
CA GLN A 139 -0.33 13.02 -5.23
C GLN A 139 -0.36 12.54 -6.68
N TYR A 140 -1.53 12.12 -7.14
CA TYR A 140 -1.74 11.93 -8.57
C TYR A 140 -1.73 13.28 -9.30
N ALA A 141 -1.35 13.25 -10.58
CA ALA A 141 -1.43 14.44 -11.41
C ALA A 141 -2.88 14.92 -11.52
N ALA A 142 -3.12 16.23 -11.55
CA ALA A 142 -4.43 16.75 -11.95
C ALA A 142 -4.58 16.63 -13.48
N PRO A 143 -5.82 16.48 -13.98
CA PRO A 143 -6.08 16.69 -15.39
C PRO A 143 -5.72 18.13 -15.76
N GLY A 144 -4.67 18.31 -16.57
CA GLY A 144 -4.08 19.60 -16.90
C GLY A 144 -2.61 19.78 -16.51
N GLY A 145 -2.01 18.84 -15.76
CA GLY A 145 -0.56 18.79 -15.51
C GLY A 145 -0.10 19.46 -14.21
N GLU A 146 -0.98 20.12 -13.46
CA GLU A 146 -0.68 20.66 -12.12
C GLU A 146 -0.99 19.62 -11.03
N ALA A 147 -0.36 19.72 -9.86
CA ALA A 147 -0.62 18.82 -8.75
C ALA A 147 -2.09 18.96 -8.27
N GLY A 148 -2.87 17.88 -8.36
CA GLY A 148 -4.24 17.88 -7.86
C GLY A 148 -4.26 18.17 -6.36
N ALA A 149 -5.17 19.05 -5.91
CA ALA A 149 -5.40 19.30 -4.50
C ALA A 149 -5.71 17.97 -3.80
N GLY A 150 -4.70 17.50 -3.07
CA GLY A 150 -4.48 16.09 -2.77
C GLY A 150 -5.67 15.34 -2.18
N TRP A 151 -5.68 14.04 -2.42
CA TRP A 151 -6.42 13.12 -1.57
C TRP A 151 -5.67 13.06 -0.24
N LYS A 152 -6.19 13.74 0.78
CA LYS A 152 -5.78 13.48 2.16
C LYS A 152 -6.34 12.12 2.53
N ALA A 153 -5.55 11.06 2.35
CA ALA A 153 -5.82 9.82 3.06
C ALA A 153 -5.80 10.18 4.56
N PRO A 154 -6.89 9.95 5.32
CA PRO A 154 -6.83 10.13 6.75
C PRO A 154 -5.87 9.05 7.26
N ALA A 155 -4.64 9.46 7.59
CA ALA A 155 -3.86 8.71 8.56
C ALA A 155 -4.78 8.59 9.79
N GLN A 156 -5.10 7.35 10.14
CA GLN A 156 -6.12 6.95 11.09
C GLN A 156 -5.89 7.62 12.45
N GLN A 157 -6.48 8.81 12.64
CA GLN A 157 -6.62 9.44 13.95
C GLN A 157 -7.83 8.76 14.61
N SER A 158 -7.55 7.68 15.32
CA SER A 158 -8.50 7.04 16.23
C SER A 158 -8.74 7.98 17.40
N GLY A 159 -9.70 8.88 17.24
CA GLY A 159 -10.22 9.75 18.29
C GLY A 159 -11.72 9.53 18.39
N GLU A 160 -12.15 8.84 19.44
CA GLU A 160 -13.56 8.69 19.82
C GLU A 160 -14.17 10.09 19.99
N HIS A 161 -15.06 10.48 19.09
CA HIS A 161 -15.90 11.64 19.31
C HIS A 161 -16.99 11.26 20.31
N LYS A 162 -16.99 11.93 21.47
CA LYS A 162 -18.03 11.79 22.50
C LYS A 162 -19.39 12.16 21.89
N ALA A 163 -20.32 11.21 21.90
CA ALA A 163 -21.72 11.48 21.65
C ALA A 163 -22.25 12.41 22.76
N ALA A 164 -22.80 13.56 22.36
CA ALA A 164 -23.53 14.44 23.25
C ALA A 164 -24.96 13.90 23.39
N ASP A 165 -25.43 13.82 24.65
CA ASP A 165 -26.80 13.44 25.02
C ASP A 165 -27.82 14.38 24.37
N GLU A 166 -28.76 13.82 23.60
CA GLU A 166 -29.97 14.53 23.20
C GLU A 166 -31.21 13.80 23.76
N ASN A 167 -31.85 14.50 24.69
CA ASN A 167 -33.11 14.14 25.34
C ASN A 167 -34.23 13.95 24.32
N VAL A 168 -34.82 12.75 24.28
CA VAL A 168 -35.98 12.43 23.45
C VAL A 168 -37.27 12.81 24.21
N GLY A 169 -37.84 13.95 23.84
CA GLY A 169 -39.21 14.34 24.17
C GLY A 169 -40.01 14.57 22.90
N ALA A 170 -41.01 13.71 22.63
CA ALA A 170 -41.99 13.92 21.56
C ALA A 170 -42.96 15.06 21.95
N PRO A 171 -43.43 15.89 21.00
CA PRO A 171 -44.81 15.65 20.55
C PRO A 171 -45.16 16.08 19.10
N ALA A 172 -46.30 15.52 18.66
CA ALA A 172 -47.31 16.05 17.75
C ALA A 172 -47.00 16.35 16.27
N THR A 173 -47.75 15.62 15.43
CA THR A 173 -47.95 15.78 13.99
C THR A 173 -48.32 17.21 13.58
N SER A 174 -47.41 17.88 12.88
CA SER A 174 -47.68 19.11 12.11
C SER A 174 -47.34 18.86 10.64
N GLN A 175 -48.25 19.22 9.74
CA GLN A 175 -48.12 19.04 8.30
C GLN A 175 -46.83 19.69 7.77
N LYS A 176 -46.01 18.93 7.04
CA LYS A 176 -44.80 19.45 6.38
C LYS A 176 -45.20 20.46 5.29
N PRO A 177 -44.68 21.70 5.30
CA PRO A 177 -44.83 22.59 4.16
C PRO A 177 -44.17 21.95 2.93
N THR A 178 -44.86 21.94 1.79
CA THR A 178 -44.24 21.57 0.51
C THR A 178 -43.26 22.68 0.14
N LEU A 179 -41.97 22.46 0.40
CA LEU A 179 -40.92 23.36 -0.06
C LEU A 179 -40.95 23.43 -1.60
N PRO A 180 -40.78 24.63 -2.19
CA PRO A 180 -40.59 24.75 -3.63
C PRO A 180 -39.37 23.91 -4.05
N PRO A 181 -39.40 23.24 -5.22
CA PRO A 181 -38.26 22.49 -5.70
C PRO A 181 -37.07 23.45 -5.81
N GLY A 182 -36.04 23.21 -5.00
CA GLY A 182 -34.80 23.99 -5.02
C GLY A 182 -34.11 23.90 -6.38
N PRO A 183 -33.12 24.77 -6.65
CA PRO A 183 -32.36 24.69 -7.89
C PRO A 183 -31.77 23.28 -8.07
N PRO A 184 -31.67 22.77 -9.31
CA PRO A 184 -31.09 21.47 -9.57
C PRO A 184 -29.68 21.39 -8.94
N PHE A 185 -29.42 20.33 -8.18
CA PHE A 185 -28.11 20.13 -7.56
C PHE A 185 -27.04 19.69 -8.58
N GLU A 186 -27.38 19.41 -9.83
CA GLU A 186 -26.43 18.98 -10.86
C GLU A 186 -25.17 19.85 -11.00
N PRO A 187 -25.24 21.19 -11.13
CA PRO A 187 -24.05 22.05 -11.20
C PRO A 187 -23.21 21.97 -9.91
N LEU A 188 -23.86 21.86 -8.75
CA LEU A 188 -23.16 21.68 -7.47
C LEU A 188 -22.46 20.32 -7.44
N VAL A 189 -23.16 19.24 -7.80
CA VAL A 189 -22.59 17.89 -7.88
C VAL A 189 -21.41 17.86 -8.86
N LYS A 190 -21.55 18.44 -10.06
CA LYS A 190 -20.45 18.53 -11.05
C LYS A 190 -19.27 19.35 -10.52
N SER A 191 -19.49 20.41 -9.75
CA SER A 191 -18.41 21.19 -9.12
C SER A 191 -17.70 20.44 -7.99
N LEU A 192 -18.39 19.51 -7.33
CA LEU A 192 -17.84 18.68 -6.25
C LEU A 192 -17.15 17.42 -6.78
N LEU A 193 -17.49 16.98 -7.99
CA LEU A 193 -16.84 15.87 -8.67
C LEU A 193 -15.45 16.31 -9.15
N LYS A 194 -14.42 15.96 -8.37
CA LYS A 194 -13.04 16.04 -8.84
C LYS A 194 -12.89 15.08 -10.04
N PRO A 195 -12.39 15.56 -11.19
CA PRO A 195 -12.14 14.67 -12.31
C PRO A 195 -11.15 13.57 -11.89
N PRO A 196 -11.28 12.34 -12.43
CA PRO A 196 -10.38 11.26 -12.09
C PRO A 196 -8.95 11.63 -12.50
N PRO A 197 -7.95 11.13 -11.77
CA PRO A 197 -6.56 11.34 -12.16
C PRO A 197 -6.30 10.74 -13.55
N PRO A 198 -5.39 11.34 -14.35
CA PRO A 198 -5.03 10.81 -15.64
C PRO A 198 -4.42 9.41 -15.48
N ARG A 199 -4.64 8.57 -16.50
CA ARG A 199 -4.20 7.18 -16.54
C ARG A 199 -3.57 6.85 -17.88
N ASP A 200 -2.58 5.97 -17.86
CA ASP A 200 -2.01 5.31 -19.03
C ASP A 200 -2.13 3.79 -18.88
N ASP A 201 -3.14 3.21 -19.52
CA ASP A 201 -3.40 1.77 -19.46
C ASP A 201 -2.36 0.93 -20.22
N THR A 202 -1.50 1.56 -21.04
CA THR A 202 -0.36 0.87 -21.69
C THR A 202 0.82 0.63 -20.72
N LEU A 203 0.79 1.28 -19.56
CA LEU A 203 1.85 1.28 -18.54
C LEU A 203 3.21 1.73 -19.08
N GLN A 204 3.26 2.60 -20.09
CA GLN A 204 4.51 3.08 -20.69
C GLN A 204 4.92 4.47 -20.17
N ASP A 205 3.97 5.27 -19.67
CA ASP A 205 4.26 6.58 -19.10
C ASP A 205 5.22 6.42 -17.91
N PRO A 206 6.38 7.11 -17.92
CA PRO A 206 7.39 6.95 -16.88
C PRO A 206 6.92 7.37 -15.48
N ARG A 207 5.80 8.10 -15.38
CA ARG A 207 5.18 8.55 -14.14
C ARG A 207 3.92 7.78 -13.78
N CYS A 208 3.52 6.77 -14.55
CA CYS A 208 2.49 5.85 -14.05
C CYS A 208 3.04 5.10 -12.83
N VAL A 209 2.17 4.78 -11.87
CA VAL A 209 2.54 4.08 -10.63
C VAL A 209 3.34 2.81 -10.93
N PHE A 210 2.99 2.07 -11.97
CA PHE A 210 3.70 0.86 -12.37
C PHE A 210 5.19 1.11 -12.69
N GLN A 211 5.51 2.13 -13.48
CA GLN A 211 6.90 2.43 -13.85
C GLN A 211 7.71 2.94 -12.65
N ILE A 212 7.07 3.71 -11.76
CA ILE A 212 7.68 4.16 -10.51
C ILE A 212 7.99 2.96 -9.62
N VAL A 213 7.02 2.05 -9.39
CA VAL A 213 7.24 0.82 -8.60
C VAL A 213 8.34 -0.04 -9.21
N LYS A 214 8.32 -0.22 -10.54
CA LYS A 214 9.35 -0.99 -11.25
C LYS A 214 10.74 -0.40 -11.04
N ARG A 215 10.88 0.93 -11.10
CA ARG A 215 12.15 1.63 -10.84
C ARG A 215 12.57 1.52 -9.38
N HIS A 216 11.67 1.81 -8.45
CA HIS A 216 11.91 1.78 -7.00
C HIS A 216 12.45 0.43 -6.52
N PHE A 217 11.85 -0.66 -7.01
CA PHE A 217 12.26 -2.00 -6.60
C PHE A 217 13.42 -2.59 -7.40
N ALA A 218 13.86 -1.95 -8.50
CA ALA A 218 14.90 -2.48 -9.38
C ALA A 218 16.22 -2.81 -8.66
N ARG A 219 16.54 -2.09 -7.59
CA ARG A 219 17.73 -2.32 -6.76
C ARG A 219 17.72 -3.64 -5.98
N TYR A 220 16.54 -4.23 -5.75
CA TYR A 220 16.39 -5.48 -5.00
C TYR A 220 16.67 -6.71 -5.87
N THR A 221 17.93 -6.86 -6.29
CA THR A 221 18.40 -8.05 -7.01
C THR A 221 18.52 -9.25 -6.06
N PRO A 222 18.51 -10.51 -6.55
CA PRO A 222 18.73 -11.68 -5.72
C PRO A 222 19.99 -11.58 -4.84
N GLU A 223 21.08 -11.02 -5.38
CA GLU A 223 22.35 -10.85 -4.66
C GLU A 223 22.23 -9.81 -3.54
N LEU A 224 21.49 -8.72 -3.75
CA LEU A 224 21.20 -7.75 -2.68
C LEU A 224 20.34 -8.41 -1.59
N VAL A 225 19.32 -9.16 -2.00
CA VAL A 225 18.40 -9.84 -1.10
C VAL A 225 19.14 -10.86 -0.25
N GLU A 226 19.96 -11.71 -0.85
CA GLU A 226 20.81 -12.69 -0.14
C GLU A 226 21.72 -11.97 0.85
N ARG A 227 22.43 -10.92 0.43
CA ARG A 227 23.33 -10.16 1.30
C ARG A 227 22.62 -9.53 2.50
N VAL A 228 21.41 -8.99 2.30
CA VAL A 228 20.68 -8.26 3.36
C VAL A 228 19.91 -9.21 4.27
N THR A 229 19.34 -10.28 3.71
CA THR A 229 18.45 -11.20 4.43
C THR A 229 19.18 -12.43 4.95
N GLY A 230 20.29 -12.82 4.34
CA GLY A 230 20.96 -14.10 4.61
C GLY A 230 20.24 -15.33 4.03
N CYS A 231 19.17 -15.12 3.25
CA CYS A 231 18.49 -16.20 2.54
C CYS A 231 19.24 -16.51 1.23
N PRO A 232 19.76 -17.74 1.05
CA PRO A 232 20.44 -18.15 -0.16
C PRO A 232 19.47 -18.34 -1.35
#